data_AF-A0A924MDP4-F1
#
_entry.id   AF-A0A924MDP4-F1
#
_cell.length_a   1.000
_cell.length_b   1.000
_cell.length_c   1.000
_cell.angle_alpha   90.00
_cell.angle_beta   90.00
_cell.angle_gamma   90.00
#
_symmetry.space_group_name_H-M   'P 1'
#
loop_
_entity.id
_entity.type
_entity.pdbx_description
1 polymer ?
#
loop_
_entity_poly.entity_id
_entity_poly.type
_entity_poly.pdbx_seq_one_letter_code
_entity_poly.pdbx_strand_id
1 'polypeptide(L)' 'LDFCAEHNIVSDVEVIDIDKVNESYERMLKGDVRYRFVIDIASLKK' A
#
# COMPACT_ATOMS: atom_id res chain seq x y z
N LEU A 1 -14.72 -5.87 -9.07
CA LEU A 1 -13.27 -6.12 -9.30
C LEU A 1 -13.04 -6.59 -10.72
N ASP A 2 -13.91 -7.46 -11.24
CA ASP A 2 -13.86 -7.97 -12.61
C ASP A 2 -13.79 -6.87 -13.67
N PHE A 3 -14.59 -5.81 -13.55
CA PHE A 3 -14.50 -4.63 -14.42
C PHE A 3 -13.11 -3.97 -14.41
N CYS A 4 -12.53 -3.75 -13.22
CA CYS A 4 -11.20 -3.16 -13.12
C CYS A 4 -10.11 -4.09 -13.70
N ALA A 5 -10.26 -5.41 -13.53
CA ALA A 5 -9.34 -6.39 -14.08
C ALA A 5 -9.44 -6.49 -15.62
N GLU A 6 -10.66 -6.46 -16.15
CA GLU A 6 -10.94 -6.49 -17.59
C GLU A 6 -10.43 -5.23 -18.30
N HIS A 7 -10.58 -4.07 -17.67
CA HIS A 7 -10.15 -2.78 -18.20
C HIS A 7 -8.73 -2.38 -17.79
N ASN A 8 -7.99 -3.27 -17.13
CA ASN A 8 -6.64 -3.04 -16.63
C ASN A 8 -6.51 -1.75 -15.79
N ILE A 9 -7.55 -1.43 -15.02
CA ILE A 9 -7.60 -0.28 -14.11
C ILE A 9 -6.89 -0.69 -12.82
N VAL A 10 -5.58 -0.44 -12.79
CA VAL A 10 -4.72 -0.70 -11.64
C VAL A 10 -4.50 0.59 -10.86
N SER A 11 -4.44 0.48 -9.53
CA SER A 11 -3.98 1.59 -8.69
C SER A 11 -2.47 1.50 -8.52
N ASP A 12 -1.77 2.63 -8.63
CA ASP A 12 -0.41 2.72 -8.13
C ASP A 12 -0.44 2.57 -6.60
N VAL A 13 0.35 1.63 -6.10
CA VAL A 13 0.43 1.31 -4.68
C VAL A 13 1.88 1.20 -4.24
N GLU A 14 2.15 1.61 -3.01
CA GLU A 14 3.42 1.39 -2.33
C GLU A 14 3.23 0.29 -1.30
N VAL A 15 3.87 -0.87 -1.54
CA VAL A 15 3.80 -2.01 -0.63
C VAL A 15 4.80 -1.81 0.51
N ILE A 16 4.33 -1.95 1.75
CA ILE A 16 5.12 -1.75 2.97
C ILE A 16 5.05 -3.00 3.85
N ASP A 17 6.16 -3.29 4.53
CA ASP A 17 6.21 -4.32 5.56
C ASP A 17 5.41 -3.86 6.80
N ILE A 18 4.87 -4.83 7.56
CA ILE A 18 4.11 -4.51 8.77
C ILE A 18 4.94 -3.74 9.81
N ASP A 19 6.25 -3.99 9.88
CA ASP A 19 7.18 -3.33 10.80
C ASP A 19 7.32 -1.82 10.50
N LYS A 20 6.99 -1.40 9.28
CA LYS A 20 7.14 -0.01 8.80
C LYS A 20 5.85 0.80 8.85
N VAL A 21 4.76 0.24 9.38
CA VAL A 21 3.44 0.91 9.44
C VAL A 21 3.50 2.31 10.06
N ASN A 22 4.22 2.48 11.16
CA ASN A 22 4.30 3.77 11.85
C ASN A 22 5.03 4.83 11.01
N GLU A 23 6.07 4.44 10.29
CA GLU A 23 6.83 5.34 9.39
C GLU A 23 5.99 5.74 8.18
N SER A 24 5.27 4.79 7.57
CA SER A 24 4.37 5.07 6.45
C SER A 24 3.19 5.95 6.85
N TYR A 25 2.70 5.82 8.09
CA TYR A 25 1.67 6.71 8.64
C TYR A 25 2.17 8.15 8.79
N GLU A 26 3.39 8.35 9.30
CA GLU A 26 4.05 9.66 9.35
C GLU A 26 4.23 10.28 7.95
N ARG A 27 4.63 9.48 6.96
CA ARG A 27 4.77 9.91 5.56
C ARG A 27 3.44 10.30 4.94
N MET A 28 2.37 9.53 5.22
CA MET A 28 1.01 9.87 4.80
C MET A 28 0.57 11.24 5.34
N LEU A 29 0.83 11.52 6.63
CA LEU A 29 0.51 12.81 7.25
C LEU A 29 1.28 13.97 6.62
N LYS A 30 2.52 13.73 6.19
CA LYS A 30 3.38 14.72 5.49
C LYS A 30 3.02 14.89 4.01
N GLY A 31 2.08 14.11 3.48
CA GLY A 31 1.71 14.10 2.07
C GLY A 31 2.72 13.38 1.16
N ASP A 32 3.70 12.70 1.74
CA ASP A 32 4.70 11.90 1.02
C ASP A 32 4.17 10.49 0.75
N VAL A 33 3.08 10.41 -0.01
CA VAL A 33 2.45 9.15 -0.41
C VAL A 33 2.14 9.15 -1.89
N ARG A 34 2.49 8.06 -2.58
CA ARG A 34 2.02 7.80 -3.94
C ARG A 34 0.69 7.08 -3.88
N TYR A 35 -0.39 7.84 -3.76
CA TYR A 35 -1.80 7.43 -3.79
C TYR A 35 -2.28 6.46 -2.71
N ARG A 36 -1.59 5.33 -2.44
CA ARG A 36 -2.01 4.32 -1.46
C ARG A 36 -0.83 3.49 -0.93
N PHE A 37 -0.76 3.33 0.38
CA PHE A 37 0.06 2.29 1.03
C PHE A 37 -0.72 0.97 1.13
N VAL A 38 -0.06 -0.15 0.84
CA VAL A 38 -0.60 -1.50 1.01
C VAL A 38 0.32 -2.26 1.95
N ILE A 39 -0.21 -2.76 3.06
CA ILE A 39 0.56 -3.55 4.02
C ILE A 39 0.57 -5.01 3.57
N ASP A 40 1.76 -5.58 3.38
CA ASP A 40 1.89 -7.00 3.12
C ASP A 40 1.80 -7.81 4.41
N ILE A 41 0.67 -8.49 4.62
CA ILE A 41 0.45 -9.32 5.82
C ILE A 41 1.27 -10.63 5.76
N ALA A 42 1.69 -11.07 4.56
CA ALA A 42 2.56 -12.25 4.43
C ALA A 42 3.99 -11.98 4.94
N SER A 43 4.39 -10.70 5.06
CA SER A 43 5.67 -10.31 5.67
C SER A 43 5.74 -10.60 7.18
N LEU A 44 4.61 -10.83 7.85
CA LEU A 44 4.53 -11.20 9.25
C LEU A 44 5.03 -12.64 9.46
N LYS A 45 6.35 -12.80 9.64
CA LYS A 45 6.94 -14.07 10.08
C LYS A 45 6.56 -14.33 11.54
N LYS A 46 6.05 -15.55 11.79
CA LYS A 46 5.75 -16.08 13.13
C LYS A 46 7.00 -16.22 13.99
#